data_AF-A0A6A5GXX0-F1
#
_entry.id   AF-A0A6A5GXX0-F1
#
_cell.length_a   1.000
_cell.length_b   1.000
_cell.length_c   1.000
_cell.angle_alpha   90.00
_cell.angle_beta   90.00
_cell.angle_gamma   90.00
#
_symmetry.space_group_name_H-M   'P 1'
#
loop_
_entity.id
_entity.type
_entity.pdbx_description
1 polymer ?
#
loop_
_entity_poly.entity_id
_entity_poly.type
_entity_poly.pdbx_seq_one_letter_code
_entity_poly.pdbx_strand_id
1 'polypeptide(L)'
;MSTEVLKQFNTPNRLSLGRNPFEEACQIQQIFIQNFRFIEYHDVYSLDDMLLINSERAELSHPTTQKQFNQFAKHWIHGSNPRLQRMDLSIDKIDFLSGDVYLKGIRCIKMSEDAKREIRQEHELLEGGMVQIRREDGTPAVIATYDGHRGLNIYLIVLH
;
A
#
# COMPACT_ATOMS: atom_id res chain seq x y z
N MET A 1 19.30 -5.09 -20.13
CA MET A 1 19.81 -3.78 -19.68
C MET A 1 20.77 -4.01 -18.52
N SER A 2 21.93 -3.34 -18.50
CA SER A 2 23.02 -3.62 -17.55
C SER A 2 22.79 -3.00 -16.16
N THR A 3 23.12 -3.76 -15.12
CA THR A 3 22.98 -3.48 -13.67
C THR A 3 23.72 -2.23 -13.19
N GLU A 4 24.51 -1.59 -14.05
CA GLU A 4 25.34 -0.43 -13.74
C GLU A 4 24.56 0.89 -13.72
N VAL A 5 23.47 1.00 -14.49
CA VAL A 5 22.65 2.22 -14.53
C VAL A 5 21.97 2.50 -13.19
N LEU A 6 21.66 1.46 -12.40
CA LEU A 6 21.00 1.59 -11.09
C LEU A 6 21.92 2.14 -10.00
N LYS A 7 23.25 2.08 -10.15
CA LYS A 7 24.21 2.51 -9.11
C LYS A 7 24.54 4.01 -9.14
N GLN A 8 24.16 4.74 -10.18
CA GLN A 8 24.56 6.15 -10.38
C GLN A 8 23.57 7.19 -9.82
N PHE A 9 22.41 6.78 -9.31
CA PHE A 9 21.46 7.72 -8.71
C PHE A 9 21.70 7.82 -7.21
N ASN A 10 22.36 8.91 -6.78
CA ASN A 10 22.26 9.43 -5.41
C ASN A 10 20.78 9.34 -4.97
N THR A 11 20.48 8.46 -4.00
CA THR A 11 19.13 8.14 -3.46
C THR A 11 17.96 8.54 -4.36
N PRO A 12 17.42 7.64 -5.19
CA PRO A 12 16.31 7.99 -6.06
C PRO A 12 15.06 8.39 -5.25
N ASN A 13 14.76 9.69 -5.29
CA ASN A 13 13.64 10.31 -4.59
C ASN A 13 12.27 9.82 -5.07
N ARG A 14 12.19 9.25 -6.28
CA ARG A 14 10.97 8.72 -6.88
C ARG A 14 11.31 7.73 -7.98
N LEU A 15 10.61 6.60 -8.03
CA LEU A 15 10.64 5.68 -9.16
C LEU A 15 9.20 5.39 -9.60
N SER A 16 8.95 5.43 -10.90
CA SER A 16 7.65 5.08 -11.49
C SER A 16 7.88 4.07 -12.61
N LEU A 17 7.18 2.94 -12.54
CA LEU A 17 7.34 1.79 -13.42
C LEU A 17 5.98 1.39 -14.01
N GLY A 18 5.81 1.66 -15.30
CA GLY A 18 4.62 1.25 -16.07
C GLY A 18 4.45 -0.26 -16.17
N ARG A 19 5.56 -1.01 -16.22
CA ARG A 19 5.62 -2.47 -16.32
C ARG A 19 6.87 -3.00 -15.64
N ASN A 20 6.91 -4.30 -15.37
CA ASN A 20 8.13 -4.97 -14.96
C ASN A 20 9.22 -4.82 -16.05
N PRO A 21 10.39 -4.21 -15.75
CA PRO A 21 11.44 -4.01 -16.74
C PRO A 21 12.30 -5.27 -16.98
N PHE A 22 12.03 -6.35 -16.24
CA PHE A 22 12.78 -7.59 -16.27
C PHE A 22 12.02 -8.68 -17.04
N GLU A 23 12.78 -9.64 -17.58
CA GLU A 23 12.20 -10.83 -18.25
C GLU A 23 11.56 -11.77 -17.23
N GLU A 24 12.24 -11.99 -16.10
CA GLU A 24 11.75 -12.83 -15.01
C GLU A 24 10.98 -11.98 -14.00
N ALA A 25 9.72 -12.35 -13.74
CA ALA A 25 8.82 -11.57 -12.90
C ALA A 25 9.41 -11.26 -11.51
N CYS A 26 10.08 -12.24 -10.88
CA CYS A 26 10.65 -12.11 -9.54
C CYS A 26 11.81 -11.10 -9.44
N GLN A 27 12.45 -10.71 -10.55
CA GLN A 27 13.56 -9.76 -10.51
C GLN A 27 13.13 -8.35 -10.08
N ILE A 28 11.83 -8.03 -10.17
CA ILE A 28 11.27 -6.77 -9.66
C ILE A 28 11.53 -6.56 -8.16
N GLN A 29 11.68 -7.65 -7.40
CA GLN A 29 11.95 -7.63 -5.96
C GLN A 29 13.26 -6.92 -5.62
N GLN A 30 14.24 -6.95 -6.55
CA GLN A 30 15.49 -6.22 -6.40
C GLN A 30 15.30 -4.70 -6.40
N ILE A 31 14.19 -4.22 -6.95
CA ILE A 31 13.76 -2.82 -6.90
C ILE A 31 12.98 -2.56 -5.61
N PHE A 32 12.02 -3.41 -5.23
CA PHE A 32 11.19 -3.18 -4.03
C PHE A 32 11.99 -3.09 -2.73
N ILE A 33 13.07 -3.86 -2.59
CA ILE A 33 13.95 -3.85 -1.40
C ILE A 33 14.75 -2.54 -1.26
N GLN A 34 14.89 -1.76 -2.34
CA GLN A 34 15.66 -0.52 -2.31
C GLN A 34 14.96 0.57 -1.52
N ASN A 35 15.77 1.47 -0.96
CA ASN A 35 15.34 2.52 -0.06
C ASN A 35 14.76 3.77 -0.76
N PHE A 36 13.86 3.62 -1.73
CA PHE A 36 13.24 4.78 -2.39
C PHE A 36 12.42 5.64 -1.40
N ARG A 37 12.25 6.92 -1.71
CA ARG A 37 11.25 7.75 -0.99
C ARG A 37 9.84 7.48 -1.52
N PHE A 38 9.69 7.29 -2.82
CA PHE A 38 8.40 6.97 -3.43
C PHE A 38 8.60 5.96 -4.55
N ILE A 39 7.77 4.92 -4.60
CA ILE A 39 7.68 3.99 -5.71
C ILE A 39 6.25 3.91 -6.24
N GLU A 40 6.12 3.89 -7.56
CA GLU A 40 4.85 3.68 -8.27
C GLU A 40 5.04 2.52 -9.23
N TYR A 41 4.14 1.56 -9.19
CA TYR A 41 4.22 0.33 -9.95
C TYR A 41 2.84 -0.05 -10.49
N HIS A 42 2.73 -0.16 -11.80
CA HIS A 42 1.45 -0.33 -12.49
C HIS A 42 1.21 -1.77 -13.00
N ASP A 43 2.19 -2.66 -12.86
CA ASP A 43 2.08 -4.06 -13.29
C ASP A 43 1.55 -4.98 -12.18
N VAL A 44 1.32 -6.25 -12.52
CA VAL A 44 0.93 -7.28 -11.56
C VAL A 44 1.99 -7.43 -10.47
N TYR A 45 1.55 -7.53 -9.22
CA TYR A 45 2.39 -7.78 -8.04
C TYR A 45 1.77 -8.84 -7.14
N SER A 46 2.64 -9.55 -6.43
CA SER A 46 2.28 -10.57 -5.44
C SER A 46 2.25 -9.99 -4.02
N LEU A 47 1.82 -10.80 -3.04
CA LEU A 47 1.95 -10.44 -1.63
C LEU A 47 3.42 -10.26 -1.23
N ASP A 48 4.31 -11.14 -1.71
CA ASP A 48 5.74 -11.06 -1.40
C ASP A 48 6.36 -9.76 -1.92
N ASP A 49 5.94 -9.33 -3.11
CA ASP A 49 6.36 -8.03 -3.66
C ASP A 49 5.93 -6.87 -2.76
N MET A 50 4.69 -6.88 -2.24
CA MET A 50 4.21 -5.87 -1.28
C MET A 50 5.03 -5.87 0.02
N LEU A 51 5.38 -7.06 0.53
CA LEU A 51 6.15 -7.21 1.77
C LEU A 51 7.61 -6.78 1.63
N LEU A 52 8.14 -6.80 0.41
CA LEU A 52 9.51 -6.36 0.11
C LEU A 52 9.63 -4.85 -0.13
N ILE A 53 8.52 -4.12 -0.27
CA ILE A 53 8.54 -2.66 -0.43
C ILE A 53 9.19 -2.00 0.78
N ASN A 54 10.34 -1.39 0.55
CA ASN A 54 11.11 -0.69 1.58
C ASN A 54 11.12 0.85 1.38
N SER A 55 10.15 1.34 0.60
CA SER A 55 9.93 2.76 0.33
C SER A 55 9.14 3.46 1.43
N GLU A 56 9.28 4.79 1.54
CA GLU A 56 8.41 5.57 2.43
C GLU A 56 6.97 5.65 1.91
N ARG A 57 6.82 5.73 0.59
CA ARG A 57 5.52 5.76 -0.07
C ARG A 57 5.48 4.77 -1.24
N ALA A 58 4.34 4.10 -1.40
CA ALA A 58 4.11 3.18 -2.50
C ALA A 58 2.73 3.39 -3.14
N GLU A 59 2.69 3.40 -4.46
CA GLU A 59 1.45 3.39 -5.24
C GLU A 59 1.44 2.16 -6.15
N LEU A 60 0.43 1.30 -5.97
CA LEU A 60 0.29 0.04 -6.68
C LEU A 60 -1.01 0.05 -7.47
N SER A 61 -0.94 0.34 -8.78
CA SER A 61 -2.15 0.61 -9.57
C SER A 61 -2.86 -0.65 -10.08
N HIS A 62 -2.15 -1.77 -10.21
CA HIS A 62 -2.81 -3.03 -10.54
C HIS A 62 -3.70 -3.47 -9.35
N PRO A 63 -4.97 -3.83 -9.55
CA PRO A 63 -5.81 -4.28 -8.45
C PRO A 63 -5.24 -5.55 -7.80
N THR A 64 -5.24 -5.60 -6.48
CA THR A 64 -4.92 -6.80 -5.70
C THR A 64 -6.21 -7.51 -5.28
N THR A 65 -6.05 -8.71 -4.72
CA THR A 65 -7.16 -9.42 -4.11
C THR A 65 -7.40 -8.96 -2.69
N GLN A 66 -8.63 -9.10 -2.23
CA GLN A 66 -8.98 -8.83 -0.84
C GLN A 66 -8.14 -9.64 0.15
N LYS A 67 -7.89 -10.90 -0.18
CA LYS A 67 -7.11 -11.82 0.64
C LYS A 67 -5.65 -11.34 0.75
N GLN A 68 -5.03 -10.95 -0.35
CA GLN A 68 -3.66 -10.43 -0.35
C GLN A 68 -3.54 -9.16 0.49
N PHE A 69 -4.45 -8.20 0.31
CA PHE A 69 -4.43 -6.98 1.14
C PHE A 69 -4.60 -7.30 2.64
N ASN A 70 -5.52 -8.20 3.00
CA ASN A 70 -5.71 -8.60 4.39
C ASN A 70 -4.45 -9.23 5.00
N GLN A 71 -3.76 -10.08 4.24
CA GLN A 71 -2.49 -10.69 4.66
C GLN A 71 -1.41 -9.63 4.82
N PHE A 72 -1.25 -8.75 3.84
CA PHE A 72 -0.31 -7.62 3.91
C PHE A 72 -0.55 -6.77 5.15
N ALA A 73 -1.79 -6.34 5.40
CA ALA A 73 -2.13 -5.50 6.54
C ALA A 73 -1.80 -6.18 7.89
N LYS A 74 -2.02 -7.50 7.99
CA LYS A 74 -1.59 -8.29 9.15
C LYS A 74 -0.07 -8.28 9.30
N HIS A 75 0.70 -8.51 8.24
CA HIS A 75 2.15 -8.47 8.30
C HIS A 75 2.70 -7.07 8.65
N TRP A 76 2.09 -6.01 8.11
CA TRP A 76 2.44 -4.63 8.45
C TRP A 76 2.20 -4.33 9.94
N ILE A 77 1.05 -4.77 10.49
CA ILE A 77 0.74 -4.66 11.92
C ILE A 77 1.81 -5.34 12.78
N HIS A 78 2.35 -6.48 12.36
CA HIS A 78 3.42 -7.21 13.06
C HIS A 78 4.84 -6.74 12.72
N GLY A 79 5.01 -5.55 12.15
CA GLY A 79 6.33 -4.93 11.99
C GLY A 79 6.95 -5.00 10.58
N SER A 80 6.25 -5.53 9.57
CA SER A 80 6.75 -5.51 8.18
C SER A 80 6.75 -4.09 7.60
N ASN A 81 7.63 -3.84 6.62
CA ASN A 81 7.75 -2.55 5.90
C ASN A 81 7.94 -1.34 6.85
N PRO A 82 8.97 -1.30 7.70
CA PRO A 82 9.12 -0.27 8.75
C PRO A 82 9.29 1.16 8.23
N ARG A 83 9.69 1.36 6.97
CA ARG A 83 9.79 2.69 6.36
C ARG A 83 8.47 3.18 5.78
N LEU A 84 7.51 2.30 5.54
CA LEU A 84 6.29 2.60 4.83
C LEU A 84 5.38 3.51 5.66
N GLN A 85 5.20 4.74 5.19
CA GLN A 85 4.33 5.76 5.76
C GLN A 85 3.00 5.86 5.02
N ARG A 86 2.98 5.56 3.72
CA ARG A 86 1.76 5.56 2.91
C ARG A 86 1.79 4.50 1.82
N MET A 87 0.70 3.75 1.68
CA MET A 87 0.48 2.84 0.57
C MET A 87 -0.90 3.04 -0.04
N ASP A 88 -0.92 3.24 -1.35
CA ASP A 88 -2.11 3.47 -2.16
C ASP A 88 -2.26 2.27 -3.11
N LEU A 89 -3.41 1.59 -3.06
CA LEU A 89 -3.72 0.44 -3.91
C LEU A 89 -5.21 0.30 -4.13
N SER A 90 -5.62 -0.67 -4.96
CA SER A 90 -7.04 -1.01 -5.14
C SER A 90 -7.29 -2.51 -4.98
N ILE A 91 -8.46 -2.88 -4.49
CA ILE A 91 -8.97 -4.26 -4.50
C ILE A 91 -9.97 -4.39 -5.64
N ASP A 92 -9.86 -5.47 -6.42
CA ASP A 92 -10.81 -5.76 -7.51
C ASP A 92 -12.26 -5.85 -7.00
N LYS A 93 -13.18 -5.26 -7.75
CA LYS A 93 -14.62 -5.25 -7.43
C LYS A 93 -15.22 -6.65 -7.37
N ILE A 94 -14.72 -7.60 -8.16
CA ILE A 94 -15.19 -8.99 -8.18
C ILE A 94 -14.98 -9.64 -6.81
N ASP A 95 -13.82 -9.41 -6.21
CA ASP A 95 -13.49 -9.94 -4.88
C ASP A 95 -14.32 -9.28 -3.77
N PHE A 96 -14.63 -8.00 -3.91
CA PHE A 96 -15.41 -7.25 -2.93
C PHE A 96 -16.87 -7.73 -2.80
N LEU A 97 -17.45 -8.31 -3.87
CA LEU A 97 -18.82 -8.83 -3.85
C LEU A 97 -18.99 -10.12 -3.04
N SER A 98 -17.88 -10.78 -2.66
CA SER A 98 -17.88 -12.07 -1.97
C SER A 98 -18.26 -12.00 -0.48
N GLY A 99 -18.44 -10.79 0.08
CA GLY A 99 -18.93 -10.61 1.45
C GLY A 99 -17.91 -10.92 2.55
N ASP A 100 -16.67 -11.29 2.21
CA ASP A 100 -15.59 -11.22 3.18
C ASP A 100 -15.27 -9.75 3.48
N VAL A 101 -14.84 -9.43 4.71
CA VAL A 101 -14.37 -8.09 5.08
C VAL A 101 -12.86 -8.03 4.83
N TYR A 102 -12.35 -7.07 4.05
CA TYR A 102 -10.91 -6.97 3.71
C TYR A 102 -10.01 -6.74 4.94
N LEU A 103 -10.63 -6.42 6.09
CA LEU A 103 -10.01 -6.28 7.41
C LEU A 103 -10.39 -7.40 8.39
N LYS A 104 -10.84 -8.56 7.90
CA LYS A 104 -11.19 -9.71 8.75
C LYS A 104 -10.00 -10.12 9.64
N GLY A 105 -10.26 -10.19 10.95
CA GLY A 105 -9.24 -10.51 11.95
C GLY A 105 -8.29 -9.36 12.28
N ILE A 106 -8.55 -8.14 11.81
CA ILE A 106 -7.80 -6.93 12.20
C ILE A 106 -8.65 -6.11 13.18
N ARG A 107 -8.05 -5.72 14.31
CA ARG A 107 -8.70 -4.85 15.28
C ARG A 107 -8.80 -3.43 14.73
N CYS A 108 -10.01 -3.05 14.32
CA CYS A 108 -10.31 -1.72 13.82
C CYS A 108 -10.95 -0.86 14.91
N ILE A 109 -10.52 0.40 14.99
CA ILE A 109 -11.04 1.40 15.91
C ILE A 109 -11.94 2.34 15.10
N LYS A 110 -13.19 2.52 15.54
CA LYS A 110 -14.11 3.48 14.94
C LYS A 110 -13.62 4.90 15.20
N MET A 111 -13.67 5.74 14.17
CA MET A 111 -13.27 7.14 14.23
C MET A 111 -14.51 8.04 14.27
N SER A 112 -14.40 9.20 14.93
CA SER A 112 -15.41 10.25 14.85
C SER A 112 -15.42 10.88 13.45
N GLU A 113 -16.56 11.45 13.04
CA GLU A 113 -16.66 12.11 11.74
C GLU A 113 -15.75 13.35 11.63
N ASP A 114 -15.46 14.03 12.73
CA ASP A 114 -14.52 15.15 12.76
C ASP A 114 -13.09 14.68 12.48
N ALA A 115 -12.63 13.61 13.13
CA ALA A 115 -11.30 13.04 12.89
C ALA A 115 -11.16 12.51 11.45
N LYS A 116 -12.22 11.90 10.89
CA LYS A 116 -12.23 11.47 9.49
C LYS A 116 -12.09 12.65 8.54
N ARG A 117 -12.80 13.74 8.80
CA ARG A 117 -12.76 14.96 7.97
C ARG A 117 -11.39 15.62 7.97
N GLU A 118 -10.74 15.72 9.12
CA GLU A 118 -9.38 16.27 9.25
C GLU A 118 -8.37 15.46 8.41
N ILE A 119 -8.36 14.14 8.58
CA ILE A 119 -7.47 13.24 7.84
C ILE A 119 -7.75 13.27 6.32
N ARG A 120 -9.03 13.37 5.91
CA ARG A 120 -9.37 13.51 4.49
C ARG A 120 -8.82 14.81 3.90
N GLN A 121 -8.89 15.90 4.64
CA GLN A 121 -8.35 17.20 4.20
C GLN A 121 -6.82 17.17 4.13
N GLU A 122 -6.16 16.60 5.14
CA GLU A 122 -4.69 16.52 5.19
C GLU A 122 -4.10 15.66 4.07
N HIS A 123 -4.75 14.54 3.74
CA HIS A 123 -4.22 13.56 2.79
C HIS A 123 -4.91 13.56 1.42
N GLU A 124 -5.79 14.55 1.16
CA GLU A 124 -6.53 14.73 -0.08
C GLU A 124 -7.38 13.50 -0.46
N LEU A 125 -8.06 12.91 0.53
CA LEU A 125 -8.82 11.68 0.35
C LEU A 125 -10.28 11.97 -0.05
N LEU A 126 -10.84 11.07 -0.86
CA LEU A 126 -12.26 11.08 -1.22
C LEU A 126 -13.14 10.56 -0.07
N GLU A 127 -14.44 10.88 -0.14
CA GLU A 127 -15.41 10.46 0.88
C GLU A 127 -15.64 8.94 0.83
N GLY A 128 -15.52 8.29 1.99
CA GLY A 128 -15.71 6.84 2.09
C GLY A 128 -15.36 6.29 3.46
N GLY A 129 -15.24 4.96 3.54
CA GLY A 129 -14.92 4.25 4.78
C GLY A 129 -13.55 4.66 5.35
N MET A 130 -13.46 4.80 6.66
CA MET A 130 -12.19 5.08 7.33
C MET A 130 -12.20 4.46 8.72
N VAL A 131 -11.16 3.69 9.01
CA VAL A 131 -10.93 3.07 10.32
C VAL A 131 -9.49 3.26 10.74
N GLN A 132 -9.27 3.36 12.05
CA GLN A 132 -7.94 3.37 12.61
C GLN A 132 -7.50 1.95 12.97
N ILE A 133 -6.24 1.65 12.72
CA ILE A 133 -5.54 0.46 13.18
C ILE A 133 -4.31 0.89 14.00
N ARG A 134 -3.69 -0.08 14.68
CA ARG A 134 -2.47 0.15 15.42
C ARG A 134 -1.49 -0.98 15.14
N ARG A 135 -0.25 -0.61 14.84
CA ARG A 135 0.85 -1.53 14.71
C ARG A 135 1.27 -2.04 16.09
N GLU A 136 1.95 -3.18 16.13
CA GLU A 136 2.38 -3.82 17.38
C GLU A 136 3.35 -2.94 18.18
N ASP A 137 4.18 -2.13 17.50
CA ASP A 137 5.04 -1.12 18.11
C ASP A 137 4.29 0.12 18.67
N GLY A 138 2.96 0.14 18.55
CA GLY A 138 2.10 1.22 19.01
C GLY A 138 1.81 2.30 17.98
N THR A 139 2.46 2.27 16.81
CA THR A 139 2.28 3.26 15.74
C THR A 139 0.83 3.29 15.25
N PRO A 140 0.14 4.44 15.31
CA PRO A 140 -1.20 4.59 14.78
C PRO A 140 -1.18 4.71 13.25
N ALA A 141 -2.16 4.09 12.60
CA ALA A 141 -2.38 4.25 11.16
C ALA A 141 -3.88 4.22 10.84
N VAL A 142 -4.25 4.77 9.69
CA VAL A 142 -5.61 4.69 9.15
C VAL A 142 -5.63 3.88 7.87
N ILE A 143 -6.73 3.15 7.70
CA ILE A 143 -7.13 2.56 6.43
C ILE A 143 -8.35 3.33 5.97
N ALA A 144 -8.16 4.15 4.94
CA ALA A 144 -9.23 4.86 4.26
C ALA A 144 -9.57 4.17 2.95
N THR A 145 -10.83 4.23 2.56
CA THR A 145 -11.34 3.54 1.38
C THR A 145 -12.31 4.42 0.61
N TYR A 146 -12.29 4.30 -0.72
CA TYR A 146 -13.22 4.96 -1.62
C TYR A 146 -13.67 3.99 -2.71
N ASP A 147 -14.98 3.93 -2.96
CA ASP A 147 -15.56 3.10 -4.03
C ASP A 147 -15.27 3.75 -5.39
N GLY A 148 -14.29 3.19 -6.11
CA GLY A 148 -13.90 3.64 -7.44
C GLY A 148 -14.57 2.84 -8.54
N HIS A 149 -14.43 3.32 -9.78
CA HIS A 149 -15.02 2.66 -10.94
C HIS A 149 -14.54 1.21 -11.15
N ARG A 150 -13.29 0.90 -10.79
CA ARG A 150 -12.65 -0.39 -11.06
C ARG A 150 -12.52 -1.29 -9.83
N GLY A 151 -12.88 -0.80 -8.64
CA GLY A 151 -12.62 -1.50 -7.40
C GLY A 151 -12.63 -0.57 -6.19
N LEU A 152 -12.37 -1.14 -5.01
CA LEU A 152 -12.24 -0.39 -3.78
C LEU A 152 -10.81 0.17 -3.68
N ASN A 153 -10.65 1.48 -3.75
CA ASN A 153 -9.37 2.11 -3.48
C ASN A 153 -9.09 2.07 -1.98
N ILE A 154 -7.84 1.83 -1.62
CA ILE A 154 -7.37 1.73 -0.25
C ILE A 154 -6.15 2.61 -0.06
N TYR A 155 -6.16 3.35 1.03
CA TYR A 155 -5.06 4.15 1.52
C TYR A 155 -4.69 3.67 2.92
N LEU A 156 -3.52 3.06 3.06
CA LEU A 156 -2.90 2.82 4.37
C LEU A 156 -1.99 4.02 4.67
N ILE A 157 -2.25 4.74 5.76
CA ILE A 157 -1.53 5.97 6.11
C ILE A 157 -1.10 5.91 7.57
N VAL A 158 0.20 6.08 7.83
CA VAL A 158 0.76 6.22 9.18
C VAL A 158 0.50 7.62 9.70
N LEU A 159 0.04 7.71 10.94
CA LEU A 159 -0.23 8.98 11.61
C LEU A 159 0.98 9.38 12.47
N HIS A 160 1.35 10.67 12.43
CA HIS A 160 2.48 11.25 13.17
C HIS A 160 2.03 12.31 14.16
#